data_AF-A0A090MR79-F1
#
_entry.id   AF-A0A090MR79-F1
#
_cell.length_a   1.000
_cell.length_b   1.000
_cell.length_c   1.000
_cell.angle_alpha   90.00
_cell.angle_beta   90.00
_cell.angle_gamma   90.00
#
_symmetry.space_group_name_H-M   'P 1'
#
loop_
_entity.id
_entity.type
_entity.pdbx_description
1 polymer ?
#
loop_
_entity_poly.entity_id
_entity_poly.type
_entity_poly.pdbx_seq_one_letter_code
_entity_poly.pdbx_strand_id
1 'polypeptide(L)'
;MYVLRQEVDVKSFRKIHLKDFFKALRFSRFHRFNRYAGDGLTILPLFHAYGAKGLETSRAMRTLAEWDVGVSSPTLQRTLGYEVVEHPVCSKPLQLNGSIATGIVVHLHYCDVWPDFERRLRNLTCPFSLIVTLNEPNPDFAARIAGQFPNAKVLVYPNRGRDVGPFIQLLREGHLDGFELICKLHGKKTVSLGPRMIFGEVWRRLLLNDLLGSDELVTAILQRFVSQPRLGLVGSSHFRGNYPDTWPRNAALTLELAKRLGCPEDRFKPDFFAGTMFWIRRELLDLLKPLNLSQDDFPEEAGQTDGTLQHALERIFGALPGMASPPMTTEETAWPLAKPLSD
;
A
#
# COMPACT_ATOMS: atom_id res chain seq x y z
N MET A 1 -16.69 -7.98 -2.71
CA MET A 1 -17.57 -9.16 -2.74
C MET A 1 -18.88 -8.72 -3.39
N TYR A 2 -18.89 -8.65 -4.71
CA TYR A 2 -20.16 -8.59 -5.44
C TYR A 2 -20.62 -10.03 -5.50
N VAL A 3 -21.72 -10.31 -4.80
CA VAL A 3 -22.40 -11.59 -4.94
C VAL A 3 -23.60 -11.28 -5.80
N LEU A 4 -23.70 -11.89 -6.97
CA LEU A 4 -24.93 -11.80 -7.76
C LEU A 4 -26.08 -12.31 -6.88
N ARG A 5 -27.29 -11.78 -7.03
CA ARG A 5 -28.44 -12.19 -6.22
C ARG A 5 -28.65 -13.71 -6.18
N GLN A 6 -28.30 -14.38 -7.28
CA GLN A 6 -28.34 -15.83 -7.48
C GLN A 6 -27.17 -16.61 -6.86
N GLU A 7 -26.08 -15.93 -6.48
CA GLU A 7 -24.92 -16.50 -5.78
C GLU A 7 -25.03 -16.35 -4.25
N VAL A 8 -26.01 -15.59 -3.75
CA VAL A 8 -26.29 -15.47 -2.33
C VAL A 8 -27.17 -16.65 -1.90
N ASP A 9 -26.53 -17.72 -1.42
CA ASP A 9 -27.25 -18.84 -0.80
C ASP A 9 -27.69 -18.44 0.63
N VAL A 10 -28.87 -17.82 0.75
CA VAL A 10 -29.43 -17.44 2.06
C VAL A 10 -30.02 -18.68 2.74
N LYS A 11 -29.17 -19.41 3.47
CA LYS A 11 -29.59 -20.64 4.16
C LYS A 11 -30.61 -20.43 5.28
N SER A 12 -30.66 -19.26 5.88
CA SER A 12 -31.74 -18.85 6.80
C SER A 12 -31.63 -17.37 7.16
N PHE A 13 -32.76 -16.74 7.45
CA PHE A 13 -32.81 -15.47 8.16
C PHE A 13 -32.99 -15.76 9.65
N ARG A 14 -32.08 -15.28 10.52
CA ARG A 14 -32.31 -15.37 11.96
C ARG A 14 -33.46 -14.44 12.36
N LYS A 15 -34.36 -14.90 13.23
CA LYS A 15 -35.39 -14.03 13.82
C LYS A 15 -34.72 -12.95 14.67
N ILE A 16 -35.16 -11.71 14.50
CA ILE A 16 -34.68 -10.55 15.26
C ILE A 16 -35.04 -10.76 16.74
N HIS A 17 -34.07 -10.63 17.64
CA HIS A 17 -34.28 -10.80 19.08
C HIS A 17 -34.32 -9.45 19.79
N LEU A 18 -35.00 -9.37 20.94
CA LEU A 18 -35.03 -8.16 21.78
C LEU A 18 -33.62 -7.60 22.11
N LYS A 19 -32.62 -8.47 22.23
CA LYS A 19 -31.21 -8.09 22.43
C LYS A 19 -30.61 -7.34 21.25
N ASP A 20 -31.11 -7.54 20.03
CA ASP A 20 -30.69 -6.78 18.85
C ASP A 20 -31.20 -5.33 18.92
N PHE A 21 -32.36 -5.10 19.53
CA PHE A 21 -32.89 -3.77 19.84
C PHE A 21 -32.04 -3.03 20.88
N PHE A 22 -31.63 -3.71 21.95
CA PHE A 22 -30.69 -3.12 22.93
C PHE A 22 -29.30 -2.91 22.36
N LYS A 23 -28.86 -3.79 21.45
CA LYS A 23 -27.66 -3.53 20.65
C LYS A 23 -27.87 -2.28 19.81
N ALA A 24 -29.03 -2.10 19.15
CA ALA A 24 -29.43 -0.93 18.34
C ALA A 24 -29.24 0.39 19.09
N LEU A 25 -29.56 0.44 20.38
CA LEU A 25 -29.30 1.62 21.23
C LEU A 25 -27.82 1.87 21.52
N ARG A 26 -26.95 0.85 21.46
CA ARG A 26 -25.47 0.99 21.52
C ARG A 26 -24.85 1.37 20.16
N PHE A 27 -25.63 1.52 19.08
CA PHE A 27 -25.11 1.87 17.73
C PHE A 27 -24.69 3.34 17.59
N SER A 28 -24.65 4.16 18.64
CA SER A 28 -23.89 5.42 18.58
C SER A 28 -22.40 5.20 18.24
N ARG A 29 -21.90 3.96 18.35
CA ARG A 29 -20.55 3.53 17.98
C ARG A 29 -20.42 2.81 16.63
N PHE A 30 -21.51 2.61 15.87
CA PHE A 30 -21.44 2.03 14.52
C PHE A 30 -21.66 3.14 13.50
N HIS A 31 -20.64 3.36 12.65
CA HIS A 31 -20.55 4.48 11.72
C HIS A 31 -21.76 4.66 10.79
N ARG A 32 -21.92 5.92 10.39
CA ARG A 32 -22.98 6.60 9.63
C ARG A 32 -23.28 6.07 8.20
N PHE A 33 -22.83 4.87 7.85
CA PHE A 33 -22.94 4.32 6.49
C PHE A 33 -24.01 3.24 6.33
N ASN A 34 -24.86 3.04 7.34
CA ASN A 34 -26.08 2.24 7.22
C ASN A 34 -27.19 3.11 6.61
N ARG A 35 -27.17 3.31 5.29
CA ARG A 35 -28.30 3.96 4.60
C ARG A 35 -28.49 3.34 3.22
N TYR A 36 -29.72 2.92 2.93
CA TYR A 36 -30.17 2.63 1.57
C TYR A 36 -30.04 3.90 0.72
N ALA A 37 -29.40 3.81 -0.44
CA ALA A 37 -29.42 4.85 -1.46
C ALA A 37 -29.47 4.18 -2.85
N GLY A 38 -30.63 4.27 -3.51
CA GLY A 38 -30.83 3.84 -4.90
C GLY A 38 -30.89 2.33 -5.17
N ASP A 39 -30.65 1.97 -6.43
CA ASP A 39 -30.84 0.62 -7.03
C ASP A 39 -29.69 -0.38 -6.73
N GLY A 40 -28.77 -0.04 -5.84
CA GLY A 40 -27.61 -0.86 -5.49
C GLY A 40 -27.82 -1.73 -4.24
N LEU A 41 -27.60 -3.04 -4.35
CA LEU A 41 -27.61 -3.99 -3.23
C LEU A 41 -26.30 -3.87 -2.42
N THR A 42 -26.35 -3.28 -1.23
CA THR A 42 -25.25 -3.39 -0.26
C THR A 42 -25.42 -4.67 0.57
N ILE A 43 -24.60 -5.68 0.32
CA ILE A 43 -24.56 -6.89 1.13
C ILE A 43 -23.87 -6.56 2.46
N LEU A 44 -24.63 -6.59 3.54
CA LEU A 44 -24.10 -6.71 4.89
C LEU A 44 -23.81 -8.18 5.15
N PRO A 45 -22.56 -8.66 5.10
CA PRO A 45 -22.24 -9.90 5.78
C PRO A 45 -22.51 -9.68 7.26
N LEU A 46 -23.63 -10.20 7.73
CA LEU A 46 -23.87 -10.44 9.15
C LEU A 46 -22.83 -11.48 9.60
N PHE A 47 -21.57 -11.07 9.80
CA PHE A 47 -20.52 -11.93 10.35
C PHE A 47 -20.82 -12.38 11.80
N HIS A 48 -21.92 -11.91 12.38
CA HIS A 48 -22.50 -12.51 13.55
C HIS A 48 -23.45 -13.65 13.17
N ALA A 49 -22.89 -14.86 13.00
CA ALA A 49 -23.43 -16.11 13.59
C ALA A 49 -22.89 -17.37 12.91
N TYR A 50 -21.71 -17.87 13.34
CA TYR A 50 -21.50 -19.23 13.87
C TYR A 50 -20.00 -19.51 14.04
N GLY A 51 -19.59 -20.00 15.21
CA GLY A 51 -18.22 -20.47 15.48
C GLY A 51 -17.16 -19.37 15.71
N ALA A 52 -15.99 -19.79 16.21
CA ALA A 52 -14.85 -18.90 16.52
C ALA A 52 -14.37 -18.11 15.30
N LYS A 53 -14.40 -18.74 14.11
CA LYS A 53 -13.97 -18.17 12.83
C LYS A 53 -14.79 -16.92 12.42
N GLY A 54 -16.12 -16.96 12.55
CA GLY A 54 -16.99 -15.82 12.23
C GLY A 54 -16.81 -14.63 13.19
N LEU A 55 -16.60 -14.92 14.48
CA LEU A 55 -16.30 -13.89 15.49
C LEU A 55 -14.96 -13.22 15.24
N GLU A 56 -13.94 -13.99 14.86
CA GLU A 56 -12.65 -13.45 14.48
C GLU A 56 -12.75 -12.55 13.26
N THR A 57 -13.42 -12.98 12.17
CA THR A 57 -13.66 -12.13 10.99
C THR A 57 -14.41 -10.85 11.34
N SER A 58 -15.41 -10.90 12.24
CA SER A 58 -16.13 -9.70 12.68
C SER A 58 -15.25 -8.72 13.47
N ARG A 59 -14.36 -9.22 14.34
CA ARG A 59 -13.41 -8.37 15.08
C ARG A 59 -12.42 -7.73 14.13
N ALA A 60 -11.90 -8.55 13.23
CA ALA A 60 -11.15 -8.11 12.09
C ALA A 60 -11.86 -6.92 11.42
N MET A 61 -13.05 -7.12 10.86
CA MET A 61 -13.74 -6.09 10.08
C MET A 61 -14.04 -4.81 10.86
N ARG A 62 -14.11 -4.87 12.19
CA ARG A 62 -14.16 -3.68 13.06
C ARG A 62 -12.86 -2.89 13.05
N THR A 63 -11.71 -3.55 13.08
CA THR A 63 -10.40 -2.89 12.95
C THR A 63 -10.27 -2.20 11.59
N LEU A 64 -10.76 -2.78 10.48
CA LEU A 64 -10.77 -2.06 9.19
C LEU A 64 -11.65 -0.81 9.22
N ALA A 65 -12.75 -0.84 9.98
CA ALA A 65 -13.65 0.30 10.08
C ALA A 65 -13.01 1.51 10.81
N GLU A 66 -12.01 1.30 11.67
CA GLU A 66 -11.22 2.37 12.28
C GLU A 66 -10.38 3.15 11.24
N TRP A 67 -10.19 2.56 10.06
CA TRP A 67 -9.42 3.12 8.93
C TRP A 67 -10.32 3.56 7.78
N ASP A 68 -11.62 3.76 8.05
CA ASP A 68 -12.67 4.08 7.06
C ASP A 68 -12.92 2.99 6.00
N VAL A 69 -12.44 1.76 6.24
CA VAL A 69 -12.62 0.58 5.36
C VAL A 69 -13.64 -0.39 5.97
N GLY A 70 -14.80 0.14 6.39
CA GLY A 70 -15.87 -0.68 6.96
C GLY A 70 -16.45 -1.69 5.97
N VAL A 71 -17.13 -2.73 6.48
CA VAL A 71 -17.78 -3.79 5.69
C VAL A 71 -18.71 -3.27 4.59
N SER A 72 -19.42 -2.18 4.87
CA SER A 72 -20.34 -1.50 3.96
C SER A 72 -19.73 -0.23 3.35
N SER A 73 -18.44 0.04 3.57
CA SER A 73 -17.79 1.22 3.00
C SER A 73 -17.68 1.08 1.48
N PRO A 74 -17.93 2.17 0.72
CA PRO A 74 -17.64 2.19 -0.72
C PRO A 74 -16.17 1.83 -1.00
N THR A 75 -15.26 2.24 -0.13
CA THR A 75 -13.82 1.96 -0.21
C THR A 75 -13.51 0.45 -0.20
N LEU A 76 -14.09 -0.30 0.73
CA LEU A 76 -13.91 -1.76 0.77
C LEU A 76 -14.54 -2.44 -0.46
N GLN A 77 -15.76 -2.04 -0.83
CA GLN A 77 -16.45 -2.62 -1.98
C GLN A 77 -15.67 -2.41 -3.27
N ARG A 78 -15.20 -1.18 -3.52
CA ARG A 78 -14.35 -0.84 -4.67
C ARG A 78 -13.04 -1.63 -4.65
N THR A 79 -12.41 -1.77 -3.48
CA THR A 79 -11.15 -2.51 -3.34
C THR A 79 -11.30 -3.98 -3.69
N LEU A 80 -12.28 -4.65 -3.09
CA LEU A 80 -12.55 -6.07 -3.34
C LEU A 80 -13.21 -6.30 -4.71
N GLY A 81 -13.81 -5.27 -5.28
CA GLY A 81 -14.49 -5.26 -6.56
C GLY A 81 -13.58 -4.96 -7.74
N TYR A 82 -12.31 -4.64 -7.50
CA TYR A 82 -11.38 -4.20 -8.54
C TYR A 82 -11.35 -5.15 -9.73
N GLU A 83 -11.46 -6.46 -9.54
CA GLU A 83 -11.38 -7.43 -10.63
C GLU A 83 -12.64 -7.53 -11.48
N VAL A 84 -13.77 -7.04 -10.95
CA VAL A 84 -15.10 -7.14 -11.57
C VAL A 84 -15.43 -5.90 -12.39
N VAL A 85 -14.82 -4.77 -12.03
CA VAL A 85 -15.00 -3.50 -12.73
C VAL A 85 -13.98 -3.41 -13.86
N GLU A 86 -14.43 -3.04 -15.06
CA GLU A 86 -13.52 -2.69 -16.13
C GLU A 86 -12.74 -1.43 -15.75
N HIS A 87 -11.42 -1.49 -15.87
CA HIS A 87 -10.55 -0.33 -15.75
C HIS A 87 -10.15 0.07 -17.17
N PRO A 88 -11.04 0.77 -17.91
CA PRO A 88 -10.75 1.11 -19.30
C PRO A 88 -9.43 1.88 -19.32
N VAL A 89 -8.48 1.35 -20.08
CA VAL A 89 -7.27 2.08 -20.44
C VAL A 89 -7.73 3.32 -21.18
N CYS A 90 -7.25 4.50 -20.78
CA CYS A 90 -7.62 5.72 -21.48
C CYS A 90 -7.23 5.56 -22.96
N SER A 91 -8.21 5.63 -23.86
CA SER A 91 -8.00 5.36 -25.29
C SER A 91 -7.09 6.39 -25.96
N LYS A 92 -6.88 7.52 -25.29
CA LYS A 92 -5.81 8.49 -25.56
C LYS A 92 -4.87 8.49 -24.35
N PRO A 93 -3.54 8.33 -24.55
CA PRO A 93 -2.60 8.56 -23.47
C PRO A 93 -2.82 9.95 -22.91
N LEU A 94 -3.14 10.05 -21.63
CA LEU A 94 -3.19 11.33 -20.94
C LEU A 94 -1.81 11.98 -21.11
N GLN A 95 -1.77 13.13 -21.78
CA GLN A 95 -0.52 13.77 -22.14
C GLN A 95 0.11 14.36 -20.88
N LEU A 96 1.22 13.77 -20.45
CA LEU A 96 2.06 14.39 -19.44
C LEU A 96 2.70 15.63 -20.04
N ASN A 97 2.69 16.75 -19.30
CA ASN A 97 3.37 17.98 -19.71
C ASN A 97 4.89 17.89 -19.45
N GLY A 98 5.52 16.80 -19.89
CA GLY A 98 6.93 16.45 -19.64
C GLY A 98 7.16 14.94 -19.60
N SER A 99 8.42 14.54 -19.56
CA SER A 99 8.82 13.15 -19.31
C SER A 99 9.55 13.08 -17.97
N ILE A 100 9.32 12.02 -17.20
CA ILE A 100 10.01 11.73 -15.96
C ILE A 100 10.40 10.25 -15.94
N ALA A 101 11.71 9.97 -15.83
CA ALA A 101 12.23 8.61 -15.86
C ALA A 101 11.71 7.82 -14.64
N THR A 102 10.76 6.93 -14.88
CA THR A 102 9.98 6.27 -13.83
C THR A 102 10.38 4.81 -13.65
N GLY A 103 10.74 4.43 -12.42
CA GLY A 103 10.96 3.06 -12.00
C GLY A 103 9.84 2.57 -11.09
N ILE A 104 9.27 1.39 -11.36
CA ILE A 104 8.36 0.70 -10.44
C ILE A 104 9.11 -0.49 -9.84
N VAL A 105 9.21 -0.51 -8.51
CA VAL A 105 9.90 -1.55 -7.74
C VAL A 105 8.86 -2.36 -6.99
N VAL A 106 8.81 -3.67 -7.24
CA VAL A 106 7.89 -4.60 -6.58
C VAL A 106 8.68 -5.67 -5.84
N HIS A 107 8.62 -5.67 -4.50
CA HIS A 107 9.19 -6.75 -3.71
C HIS A 107 8.16 -7.86 -3.43
N LEU A 108 8.46 -9.12 -3.73
CA LEU A 108 7.57 -10.26 -3.55
C LEU A 108 8.25 -11.35 -2.71
N HIS A 109 7.75 -11.51 -1.47
CA HIS A 109 8.03 -12.71 -0.68
C HIS A 109 7.17 -13.89 -1.13
N TYR A 110 5.91 -13.62 -1.51
CA TYR A 110 5.01 -14.62 -2.05
C TYR A 110 4.67 -14.29 -3.51
N CYS A 111 5.07 -15.14 -4.46
CA CYS A 111 4.81 -14.88 -5.88
C CYS A 111 3.31 -15.00 -6.25
N ASP A 112 2.50 -15.66 -5.42
CA ASP A 112 1.08 -15.89 -5.71
C ASP A 112 0.23 -14.60 -5.67
N VAL A 113 0.74 -13.51 -5.07
CA VAL A 113 0.07 -12.21 -5.12
C VAL A 113 0.36 -11.40 -6.38
N TRP A 114 1.27 -11.85 -7.25
CA TRP A 114 1.64 -11.18 -8.51
C TRP A 114 0.47 -10.78 -9.42
N PRO A 115 -0.61 -11.60 -9.58
CA PRO A 115 -1.72 -11.22 -10.45
C PRO A 115 -2.36 -9.86 -10.12
N ASP A 116 -2.35 -9.44 -8.85
CA ASP A 116 -2.86 -8.13 -8.46
C ASP A 116 -1.98 -6.97 -8.96
N PHE A 117 -0.66 -7.19 -9.04
CA PHE A 117 0.29 -6.22 -9.57
C PHE A 117 0.25 -6.21 -11.09
N GLU A 118 0.35 -7.39 -11.71
CA GLU A 118 0.34 -7.60 -13.16
C GLU A 118 -0.87 -6.92 -13.82
N ARG A 119 -2.06 -7.08 -13.24
CA ARG A 119 -3.28 -6.46 -13.76
C ARG A 119 -3.19 -4.92 -13.77
N ARG A 120 -2.72 -4.31 -12.68
CA ARG A 120 -2.59 -2.85 -12.56
C ARG A 120 -1.51 -2.31 -13.49
N LEU A 121 -0.35 -2.97 -13.52
CA LEU A 121 0.78 -2.57 -14.35
C LEU A 121 0.46 -2.63 -15.85
N ARG A 122 -0.28 -3.65 -16.29
CA ARG A 122 -0.73 -3.79 -17.69
C ARG A 122 -1.70 -2.70 -18.14
N ASN A 123 -2.38 -2.05 -17.19
CA ASN A 123 -3.34 -1.01 -17.50
C ASN A 123 -2.69 0.37 -17.63
N LEU A 124 -1.38 0.51 -17.35
CA LEU A 124 -0.67 1.78 -17.43
C LEU A 124 -0.22 2.06 -18.87
N THR A 125 -0.46 3.29 -19.32
CA THR A 125 -0.01 3.83 -20.61
C THR A 125 1.29 4.62 -20.48
N CYS A 126 1.59 5.13 -19.29
CA CYS A 126 2.84 5.83 -19.03
C CYS A 126 4.04 4.85 -19.12
N PRO A 127 5.18 5.28 -19.71
CA PRO A 127 6.36 4.43 -19.75
C PRO A 127 6.97 4.27 -18.36
N PHE A 128 7.34 3.04 -18.00
CA PHE A 128 8.06 2.73 -16.77
C PHE A 128 9.05 1.59 -16.97
N SER A 129 10.09 1.55 -16.13
CA SER A 129 10.95 0.38 -15.97
C SER A 129 10.53 -0.42 -14.76
N LEU A 130 10.47 -1.74 -14.88
CA LEU A 130 10.05 -2.63 -13.80
C LEU A 130 11.25 -3.32 -13.16
N ILE A 131 11.34 -3.25 -11.83
CA ILE A 131 12.27 -4.06 -11.03
C ILE A 131 11.43 -4.91 -10.07
N VAL A 132 11.56 -6.22 -10.16
CA VAL A 132 10.95 -7.18 -9.23
C VAL A 132 12.04 -7.78 -8.38
N THR A 133 11.85 -7.78 -7.07
CA THR A 133 12.76 -8.47 -6.14
C THR A 133 12.07 -9.63 -5.48
N LEU A 134 12.76 -10.76 -5.38
CA LEU A 134 12.28 -12.00 -4.75
C LEU A 134 13.19 -12.36 -3.57
N ASN A 135 12.70 -13.23 -2.68
CA ASN A 135 13.55 -13.77 -1.62
C ASN A 135 14.35 -15.00 -2.03
N GLU A 136 13.86 -15.73 -3.02
CA GLU A 136 14.49 -16.94 -3.54
C GLU A 136 14.44 -16.94 -5.07
N PRO A 137 15.42 -17.57 -5.75
CA PRO A 137 15.39 -17.72 -7.19
C PRO A 137 14.14 -18.46 -7.65
N ASN A 138 13.43 -17.90 -8.64
CA ASN A 138 12.28 -18.54 -9.27
C ASN A 138 12.31 -18.28 -10.79
N PRO A 139 13.04 -19.11 -11.57
CA PRO A 139 13.22 -18.90 -13.00
C PRO A 139 11.93 -18.89 -13.80
N ASP A 140 10.98 -19.78 -13.46
CA ASP A 140 9.67 -19.85 -14.15
C ASP A 140 8.87 -18.57 -13.93
N PHE A 141 8.88 -18.04 -12.71
CA PHE A 141 8.24 -16.78 -12.40
C PHE A 141 8.92 -15.60 -13.10
N ALA A 142 10.26 -15.59 -13.15
CA ALA A 142 11.01 -14.58 -13.89
C ALA A 142 10.70 -14.61 -15.40
N ALA A 143 10.59 -15.80 -15.99
CA ALA A 143 10.20 -15.98 -17.39
C ALA A 143 8.77 -15.49 -17.65
N ARG A 144 7.83 -15.76 -16.72
CA ARG A 144 6.46 -15.20 -16.79
C ARG A 144 6.47 -13.67 -16.79
N ILE A 145 7.25 -13.05 -15.89
CA ILE A 145 7.37 -11.58 -15.85
C ILE A 145 7.94 -11.07 -17.18
N ALA A 146 9.02 -11.67 -17.69
CA ALA A 146 9.65 -11.27 -18.94
C ALA A 146 8.70 -11.41 -20.16
N GLY A 147 7.80 -12.40 -20.14
CA GLY A 147 6.79 -12.58 -21.18
C GLY A 147 5.77 -11.44 -21.27
N GLN A 148 5.52 -10.71 -20.17
CA GLN A 148 4.60 -9.56 -20.14
C GLN A 148 5.35 -8.22 -20.12
N PHE A 149 6.53 -8.18 -19.50
CA PHE A 149 7.38 -7.02 -19.31
C PHE A 149 8.82 -7.36 -19.72
N PRO A 150 9.15 -7.35 -21.03
CA PRO A 150 10.43 -7.85 -21.54
C PRO A 150 11.68 -7.17 -20.98
N ASN A 151 11.56 -5.90 -20.56
CA ASN A 151 12.65 -5.11 -20.00
C ASN A 151 12.70 -5.15 -18.46
N ALA A 152 11.86 -5.97 -17.82
CA ALA A 152 11.84 -6.08 -16.37
C ALA A 152 13.11 -6.75 -15.83
N LYS A 153 13.64 -6.23 -14.72
CA LYS A 153 14.73 -6.86 -13.98
C LYS A 153 14.12 -7.69 -12.85
N VAL A 154 14.51 -8.97 -12.75
CA VAL A 154 14.14 -9.82 -11.62
C VAL A 154 15.40 -10.14 -10.82
N LEU A 155 15.45 -9.68 -9.57
CA LEU A 155 16.60 -9.77 -8.68
C LEU A 155 16.23 -10.56 -7.42
N VAL A 156 17.21 -11.18 -6.78
CA VAL A 156 16.99 -12.04 -5.61
C VAL A 156 17.83 -11.53 -4.45
N TYR A 157 17.18 -11.34 -3.29
CA TYR A 157 17.85 -10.93 -2.06
C TYR A 157 17.36 -11.75 -0.87
N PRO A 158 18.18 -12.02 0.15
CA PRO A 158 17.74 -12.72 1.35
C PRO A 158 16.50 -12.09 1.99
N ASN A 159 15.68 -12.90 2.67
CA ASN A 159 14.53 -12.40 3.44
C ASN A 159 14.97 -11.74 4.76
N ARG A 160 15.69 -10.62 4.64
CA ARG A 160 16.11 -9.77 5.75
C ARG A 160 15.57 -8.37 5.52
N GLY A 161 15.05 -7.76 6.60
CA GLY A 161 14.42 -6.43 6.49
C GLY A 161 13.12 -6.39 5.69
N ARG A 162 12.51 -7.55 5.40
CA ARG A 162 11.26 -7.69 4.63
C ARG A 162 11.35 -7.00 3.27
N ASP A 163 10.48 -6.03 2.99
CA ASP A 163 10.51 -5.24 1.76
C ASP A 163 11.50 -4.07 1.80
N VAL A 164 11.94 -3.65 2.99
CA VAL A 164 12.84 -2.51 3.17
C VAL A 164 14.29 -2.91 2.89
N GLY A 165 14.73 -4.08 3.37
CA GLY A 165 16.10 -4.58 3.14
C GLY A 165 16.46 -4.68 1.66
N PRO A 166 15.66 -5.40 0.84
CA PRO A 166 15.85 -5.49 -0.60
C PRO A 166 15.82 -4.13 -1.29
N PHE A 167 14.97 -3.21 -0.84
CA PHE A 167 14.90 -1.86 -1.40
C PHE A 167 16.16 -1.03 -1.12
N ILE A 168 16.70 -1.12 0.09
CA ILE A 168 17.99 -0.50 0.45
C ILE A 168 19.14 -1.12 -0.32
N GLN A 169 19.12 -2.44 -0.54
CA GLN A 169 20.14 -3.12 -1.33
C GLN A 169 20.11 -2.67 -2.80
N LEU A 170 18.92 -2.52 -3.41
CA LEU A 170 18.76 -1.93 -4.74
C LEU A 170 19.37 -0.53 -4.83
N LEU A 171 19.14 0.31 -3.82
CA LEU A 171 19.72 1.65 -3.74
C LEU A 171 21.25 1.59 -3.65
N ARG A 172 21.78 0.71 -2.79
CA ARG A 172 23.22 0.52 -2.59
C ARG A 172 23.93 0.07 -3.87
N GLU A 173 23.32 -0.84 -4.62
CA GLU A 173 23.87 -1.43 -5.85
C GLU A 173 23.68 -0.54 -7.09
N GLY A 174 23.08 0.65 -6.94
CA GLY A 174 22.88 1.60 -8.03
C GLY A 174 21.77 1.18 -9.01
N HIS A 175 20.95 0.19 -8.67
CA HIS A 175 19.83 -0.25 -9.51
C HIS A 175 18.76 0.84 -9.71
N LEU A 176 18.74 1.84 -8.83
CA LEU A 176 17.79 2.95 -8.87
C LEU A 176 18.36 4.23 -9.51
N ASP A 177 19.62 4.22 -9.95
CA ASP A 177 20.34 5.43 -10.37
C ASP A 177 19.78 6.09 -11.64
N GLY A 178 19.22 5.28 -12.54
CA GLY A 178 18.69 5.74 -13.83
C GLY A 178 17.28 6.33 -13.76
N PHE A 179 16.70 6.48 -12.56
CA PHE A 179 15.33 6.98 -12.38
C PHE A 179 15.31 8.34 -11.71
N GLU A 180 14.32 9.13 -12.07
CA GLU A 180 13.98 10.39 -11.40
C GLU A 180 12.87 10.17 -10.37
N LEU A 181 11.98 9.20 -10.63
CA LEU A 181 10.85 8.87 -9.78
C LEU A 181 10.74 7.35 -9.57
N ILE A 182 10.48 6.95 -8.33
CA ILE A 182 10.32 5.55 -7.95
C ILE A 182 8.94 5.31 -7.34
N CYS A 183 8.19 4.32 -7.84
CA CYS A 183 7.08 3.72 -7.13
C CYS A 183 7.57 2.47 -6.39
N LYS A 184 7.61 2.52 -5.06
CA LYS A 184 7.97 1.37 -4.22
C LYS A 184 6.71 0.64 -3.80
N LEU A 185 6.66 -0.66 -4.07
CA LEU A 185 5.53 -1.55 -3.79
C LEU A 185 6.02 -2.88 -3.20
N HIS A 186 5.16 -3.60 -2.49
CA HIS A 186 5.50 -4.94 -2.04
C HIS A 186 4.29 -5.88 -1.85
N GLY A 187 4.53 -7.18 -1.95
CA GLY A 187 3.56 -8.26 -1.89
C GLY A 187 3.16 -8.66 -0.47
N LYS A 188 2.99 -7.71 0.47
CA LYS A 188 2.61 -8.00 1.86
C LYS A 188 1.44 -8.98 1.90
N LYS A 189 1.63 -10.10 2.58
CA LYS A 189 0.60 -11.11 2.77
C LYS A 189 0.60 -11.53 4.23
N THR A 190 -0.57 -11.55 4.83
CA THR A 190 -0.77 -12.09 6.18
C THR A 190 -1.15 -13.56 6.03
N VAL A 191 -0.28 -14.49 6.44
CA VAL A 191 -0.52 -15.95 6.30
C VAL A 191 -0.98 -16.60 7.62
N SER A 192 -0.58 -16.05 8.77
CA SER A 192 -0.69 -16.73 10.07
C SER A 192 -1.77 -16.18 11.02
N LEU A 193 -2.79 -15.46 10.52
CA LEU A 193 -3.85 -14.86 11.36
C LEU A 193 -5.25 -15.44 11.12
N GLY A 194 -5.35 -16.62 10.50
CA GLY A 194 -6.62 -17.30 10.27
C GLY A 194 -7.63 -16.39 9.54
N PRO A 195 -8.83 -16.12 10.08
CA PRO A 195 -9.82 -15.29 9.40
C PRO A 195 -9.40 -13.82 9.26
N ARG A 196 -8.36 -13.36 9.99
CA ARG A 196 -7.76 -12.03 9.80
C ARG A 196 -6.75 -11.98 8.64
N MET A 197 -6.59 -13.03 7.84
CA MET A 197 -5.80 -12.95 6.59
C MET A 197 -6.39 -11.93 5.60
N ILE A 198 -7.72 -11.78 5.57
CA ILE A 198 -8.42 -10.79 4.74
C ILE A 198 -7.94 -9.35 4.99
N PHE A 199 -7.32 -9.08 6.14
CA PHE A 199 -6.73 -7.77 6.50
C PHE A 199 -5.56 -7.47 5.61
N GLY A 200 -4.62 -8.42 5.52
CA GLY A 200 -3.42 -8.25 4.72
C GLY A 200 -3.77 -8.10 3.24
N GLU A 201 -4.77 -8.85 2.77
CA GLU A 201 -5.23 -8.76 1.39
C GLU A 201 -5.90 -7.40 1.10
N VAL A 202 -6.88 -6.99 1.91
CA VAL A 202 -7.57 -5.70 1.75
C VAL A 202 -6.58 -4.54 1.86
N TRP A 203 -5.69 -4.58 2.86
CA TRP A 203 -4.65 -3.57 3.05
C TRP A 203 -3.75 -3.46 1.81
N ARG A 204 -3.22 -4.58 1.32
CA ARG A 204 -2.38 -4.60 0.12
C ARG A 204 -3.14 -4.05 -1.07
N ARG A 205 -4.38 -4.50 -1.31
CA ARG A 205 -5.20 -4.05 -2.45
C ARG A 205 -5.56 -2.57 -2.37
N LEU A 206 -5.79 -2.02 -1.17
CA LEU A 206 -6.01 -0.58 -0.97
C LEU A 206 -4.76 0.23 -1.34
N LEU A 207 -3.60 -0.13 -0.80
CA LEU A 207 -2.33 0.54 -1.14
C LEU A 207 -2.06 0.48 -2.65
N LEU A 208 -2.27 -0.69 -3.27
CA LEU A 208 -2.12 -0.83 -4.72
C LEU A 208 -3.14 0.01 -5.50
N ASN A 209 -4.38 0.13 -5.01
CA ASN A 209 -5.37 0.99 -5.65
C ASN A 209 -5.00 2.45 -5.57
N ASP A 210 -4.60 2.94 -4.40
CA ASP A 210 -4.27 4.35 -4.23
C ASP A 210 -3.01 4.78 -4.98
N LEU A 211 -2.14 3.83 -5.33
CA LEU A 211 -0.87 4.09 -6.03
C LEU A 211 -0.89 3.72 -7.52
N LEU A 212 -1.64 2.68 -7.91
CA LEU A 212 -1.69 2.11 -9.27
C LEU A 212 -3.11 1.72 -9.74
N GLY A 213 -4.16 2.20 -9.07
CA GLY A 213 -5.54 1.74 -9.29
C GLY A 213 -6.07 1.98 -10.70
N SER A 214 -5.61 3.02 -11.39
CA SER A 214 -5.94 3.27 -12.79
C SER A 214 -4.83 4.03 -13.50
N ASP A 215 -4.83 3.99 -14.83
CA ASP A 215 -3.95 4.79 -15.67
C ASP A 215 -4.08 6.28 -15.40
N GLU A 216 -5.32 6.75 -15.25
CA GLU A 216 -5.64 8.14 -14.93
C GLU A 216 -5.05 8.59 -13.59
N LEU A 217 -5.15 7.73 -12.56
CA LEU A 217 -4.58 7.99 -11.25
C LEU A 217 -3.06 8.11 -11.33
N VAL A 218 -2.40 7.16 -11.98
CA VAL A 218 -0.94 7.17 -12.14
C VAL A 218 -0.50 8.41 -12.92
N THR A 219 -1.20 8.73 -14.01
CA THR A 219 -0.92 9.95 -14.78
C THR A 219 -1.10 11.21 -13.94
N ALA A 220 -2.13 11.30 -13.09
CA ALA A 220 -2.32 12.42 -12.19
C ALA A 220 -1.17 12.55 -11.17
N ILE A 221 -0.70 11.43 -10.62
CA ILE A 221 0.45 11.39 -9.71
C ILE A 221 1.71 11.89 -10.43
N LEU A 222 2.01 11.35 -11.62
CA LEU A 222 3.16 11.76 -12.42
C LEU A 222 3.10 13.26 -12.78
N GLN A 223 1.93 13.75 -13.19
CA GLN A 223 1.72 15.16 -13.51
C GLN A 223 1.95 16.09 -12.30
N ARG A 224 1.62 15.64 -11.08
CA ARG A 224 1.98 16.37 -9.85
C ARG A 224 3.49 16.46 -9.67
N PHE A 225 4.24 15.37 -9.87
CA PHE A 225 5.71 15.40 -9.78
C PHE A 225 6.35 16.27 -10.87
N VAL A 226 5.80 16.27 -12.09
CA VAL A 226 6.28 17.14 -13.18
C VAL A 226 6.00 18.62 -12.87
N SER A 227 4.80 18.95 -12.42
CA SER A 227 4.38 20.34 -12.17
C SER A 227 4.88 20.93 -10.84
N GLN A 228 5.23 20.09 -9.87
CA GLN A 228 5.66 20.51 -8.55
C GLN A 228 7.08 20.00 -8.25
N PRO A 229 8.14 20.78 -8.59
CA PRO A 229 9.52 20.37 -8.34
C PRO A 229 9.83 20.06 -6.88
N ARG A 230 9.11 20.67 -5.93
CA ARG A 230 9.26 20.40 -4.49
C ARG A 230 8.43 19.21 -3.97
N LEU A 231 7.59 18.58 -4.78
CA LEU A 231 6.87 17.37 -4.35
C LEU A 231 7.86 16.20 -4.25
N GLY A 232 8.08 15.71 -3.02
CA GLY A 232 9.08 14.68 -2.74
C GLY A 232 8.51 13.27 -2.62
N LEU A 233 7.35 13.14 -1.98
CA LEU A 233 6.76 11.86 -1.60
C LEU A 233 5.23 11.90 -1.75
N VAL A 234 4.66 10.84 -2.35
CA VAL A 234 3.21 10.63 -2.45
C VAL A 234 2.86 9.23 -1.98
N GLY A 235 1.92 9.12 -1.05
CA GLY A 235 1.44 7.82 -0.56
C GLY A 235 -0.07 7.79 -0.34
N SER A 236 -0.59 6.64 0.08
CA SER A 236 -2.02 6.45 0.30
C SER A 236 -2.55 7.33 1.44
N SER A 237 -3.65 8.05 1.20
CA SER A 237 -4.37 8.82 2.23
C SER A 237 -4.93 7.92 3.34
N HIS A 238 -5.26 6.66 3.03
CA HIS A 238 -5.81 5.72 4.01
C HIS A 238 -4.76 5.27 5.03
N PHE A 239 -3.46 5.40 4.71
CA PHE A 239 -2.36 4.86 5.51
C PHE A 239 -1.31 5.90 5.92
N ARG A 240 -1.60 7.20 5.78
CA ARG A 240 -0.72 8.25 6.31
C ARG A 240 -1.06 8.56 7.76
N GLY A 241 -0.04 8.64 8.60
CA GLY A 241 -0.21 9.20 9.93
C GLY A 241 0.91 8.82 10.90
N ASN A 242 0.75 9.31 12.12
CA ASN A 242 1.58 8.90 13.24
C ASN A 242 0.82 7.84 14.05
N TYR A 243 1.38 6.63 14.18
CA TYR A 243 0.81 5.54 14.96
C TYR A 243 1.45 5.52 16.34
N PRO A 244 0.80 6.10 17.37
CA PRO A 244 1.45 6.36 18.66
C PRO A 244 1.88 5.08 19.37
N ASP A 245 1.17 3.97 19.16
CA ASP A 245 1.44 2.69 19.82
C ASP A 245 2.74 2.03 19.34
N THR A 246 3.23 2.37 18.14
CA THR A 246 4.46 1.79 17.55
C THR A 246 5.67 2.71 17.67
N TRP A 247 5.45 3.98 18.01
CA TRP A 247 6.53 4.97 18.13
C TRP A 247 7.51 4.66 19.27
N PRO A 248 7.10 4.35 20.52
CA PRO A 248 8.02 4.19 21.64
C PRO A 248 9.11 3.12 21.41
N ARG A 249 8.79 2.05 20.68
CA ARG A 249 9.73 0.94 20.44
C ARG A 249 10.79 1.26 19.38
N ASN A 250 10.53 2.18 18.45
CA ASN A 250 11.48 2.56 17.40
C ASN A 250 12.05 3.97 17.56
N ALA A 251 11.55 4.77 18.50
CA ALA A 251 11.96 6.16 18.66
C ALA A 251 13.49 6.30 18.74
N ALA A 252 14.13 5.57 19.65
CA ALA A 252 15.58 5.64 19.84
C ALA A 252 16.37 5.32 18.56
N LEU A 253 16.06 4.20 17.88
CA LEU A 253 16.75 3.82 16.64
C LEU A 253 16.46 4.81 15.50
N THR A 254 15.22 5.26 15.37
CA THR A 254 14.81 6.22 14.33
C THR A 254 15.53 7.55 14.50
N LEU A 255 15.60 8.07 15.73
CA LEU A 255 16.26 9.33 16.03
C LEU A 255 17.78 9.24 15.85
N GLU A 256 18.39 8.11 16.18
CA GLU A 256 19.82 7.87 15.91
C GLU A 256 20.12 7.85 14.41
N LEU A 257 19.27 7.18 13.61
CA LEU A 257 19.40 7.21 12.15
C LEU A 257 19.19 8.62 11.59
N ALA A 258 18.15 9.32 12.04
CA ALA A 258 17.87 10.70 11.62
C ALA A 258 19.06 11.63 11.92
N LYS A 259 19.67 11.50 13.10
CA LYS A 259 20.85 12.26 13.50
C LYS A 259 22.05 11.98 12.60
N ARG A 260 22.30 10.70 12.25
CA ARG A 260 23.36 10.32 11.29
C ARG A 260 23.12 10.89 9.90
N LEU A 261 21.86 11.17 9.56
CA LEU A 261 21.44 11.83 8.33
C LEU A 261 21.39 13.38 8.43
N GLY A 262 21.88 13.96 9.53
CA GLY A 262 21.92 15.40 9.73
C GLY A 262 20.59 16.03 10.18
N CYS A 263 19.60 15.23 10.57
CA CYS A 263 18.33 15.69 11.12
C CYS A 263 18.34 15.58 12.65
N PRO A 264 18.47 16.69 13.40
CA PRO A 264 18.43 16.66 14.85
C PRO A 264 17.03 16.30 15.37
N GLU A 265 16.96 15.73 16.57
CA GLU A 265 15.75 15.17 17.16
C GLU A 265 14.59 16.17 17.26
N ASP A 266 14.88 17.44 17.58
CA ASP A 266 13.90 18.52 17.68
C ASP A 266 13.21 18.86 16.34
N ARG A 267 13.83 18.47 15.22
CA ARG A 267 13.29 18.64 13.87
C ARG A 267 12.64 17.39 13.31
N PHE A 268 12.85 16.23 13.93
CA PHE A 268 12.26 14.98 13.46
C PHE A 268 10.78 14.94 13.81
N LYS A 269 9.92 14.84 12.79
CA LYS A 269 8.48 14.69 12.97
C LYS A 269 8.03 13.37 12.33
N PRO A 270 7.45 12.43 13.10
CA PRO A 270 6.94 11.20 12.53
C PRO A 270 5.70 11.49 11.67
N ASP A 271 5.86 11.42 10.36
CA ASP A 271 4.81 11.44 9.35
C ASP A 271 5.21 10.43 8.27
N PHE A 272 4.49 9.31 8.18
CA PHE A 272 4.85 8.22 7.28
C PHE A 272 3.62 7.48 6.75
N PHE A 273 3.84 6.69 5.70
CA PHE A 273 2.84 5.82 5.11
C PHE A 273 3.01 4.40 5.63
N ALA A 274 2.05 3.92 6.42
CA ALA A 274 2.07 2.57 6.97
C ALA A 274 1.99 1.52 5.86
N GLY A 275 2.90 0.56 5.91
CA GLY A 275 3.06 -0.45 4.88
C GLY A 275 4.00 -0.02 3.76
N THR A 276 4.83 1.01 3.95
CA THR A 276 6.02 1.33 3.13
C THR A 276 5.81 1.19 1.60
N MET A 277 4.67 1.65 1.09
CA MET A 277 4.39 1.78 -0.35
C MET A 277 4.10 3.23 -0.70
N PHE A 278 4.80 3.77 -1.69
CA PHE A 278 4.73 5.18 -2.05
C PHE A 278 5.42 5.46 -3.38
N TRP A 279 5.15 6.64 -3.93
CA TRP A 279 5.94 7.28 -4.98
C TRP A 279 6.92 8.26 -4.33
N ILE A 280 8.19 8.23 -4.71
CA ILE A 280 9.23 9.11 -4.15
C ILE A 280 10.16 9.62 -5.25
N ARG A 281 10.60 10.89 -5.16
CA ARG A 281 11.73 11.37 -5.96
C ARG A 281 12.96 10.54 -5.62
N ARG A 282 13.65 10.04 -6.64
CA ARG A 282 14.87 9.24 -6.44
C ARG A 282 15.84 10.03 -5.54
N GLU A 283 16.12 11.30 -5.85
CA GLU A 283 17.15 12.08 -5.13
C GLU A 283 16.98 12.11 -3.60
N LEU A 284 15.76 11.94 -3.07
CA LEU A 284 15.54 11.82 -1.63
C LEU A 284 16.17 10.56 -1.02
N LEU A 285 16.21 9.46 -1.79
CA LEU A 285 16.85 8.22 -1.38
C LEU A 285 18.37 8.38 -1.28
N ASP A 286 18.97 9.34 -1.98
CA ASP A 286 20.42 9.59 -1.88
C ASP A 286 20.81 10.10 -0.49
N LEU A 287 19.88 10.73 0.24
CA LEU A 287 20.07 11.09 1.64
C LEU A 287 20.34 9.87 2.52
N LEU A 288 19.92 8.66 2.13
CA LEU A 288 20.17 7.43 2.90
C LEU A 288 21.55 6.84 2.65
N LYS A 289 22.23 7.20 1.55
CA LYS A 289 23.54 6.63 1.16
C LYS A 289 24.62 6.74 2.25
N PRO A 290 24.73 7.85 3.03
CA PRO A 290 25.71 7.95 4.12
C PRO A 290 25.54 6.90 5.22
N LEU A 291 24.36 6.29 5.37
CA LEU A 291 24.17 5.19 6.32
C LEU A 291 24.94 3.92 5.90
N ASN A 292 25.25 3.79 4.60
CA ASN A 292 25.97 2.68 3.99
C ASN A 292 25.38 1.31 4.34
N LEU A 293 24.05 1.24 4.48
CA LEU A 293 23.35 0.02 4.85
C LEU A 293 23.41 -1.03 3.73
N SER A 294 23.34 -2.29 4.14
CA SER A 294 23.29 -3.49 3.32
C SER A 294 22.26 -4.47 3.90
N GLN A 295 22.03 -5.60 3.21
CA GLN A 295 21.15 -6.65 3.74
C GLN A 295 21.56 -7.20 5.11
N ASP A 296 22.87 -7.23 5.40
CA ASP A 296 23.38 -7.83 6.64
C ASP A 296 23.09 -6.99 7.89
N ASP A 297 22.84 -5.69 7.71
CA ASP A 297 22.45 -4.77 8.80
C ASP A 297 21.03 -5.03 9.32
N PHE A 298 20.19 -5.70 8.53
CA PHE A 298 18.85 -6.06 8.94
C PHE A 298 18.87 -7.35 9.76
N PRO A 299 18.08 -7.45 10.84
CA PRO A 299 18.00 -8.68 11.61
C PRO A 299 17.42 -9.82 10.77
N GLU A 300 17.77 -11.06 11.12
CA GLU A 300 17.11 -12.25 10.58
C GLU A 300 15.60 -12.20 10.84
N GLU A 301 14.78 -12.62 9.87
CA GLU A 301 13.33 -12.58 10.02
C GLU A 301 12.85 -13.66 11.00
N ALA A 302 12.26 -13.23 12.11
CA ALA A 302 11.69 -14.07 13.16
C ALA A 302 10.25 -13.67 13.52
N GLY A 303 9.55 -12.98 12.62
CA GLY A 303 8.18 -12.50 12.85
C GLY A 303 8.10 -11.22 13.69
N GLN A 304 9.17 -10.42 13.74
CA GLN A 304 9.24 -9.22 14.56
C GLN A 304 8.16 -8.21 14.16
N THR A 305 7.37 -7.72 15.12
CA THR A 305 6.26 -6.81 14.82
C THR A 305 6.63 -5.34 14.91
N ASP A 306 7.74 -5.00 15.57
CA ASP A 306 8.24 -3.63 15.72
C ASP A 306 9.69 -3.61 16.26
N GLY A 307 10.33 -2.43 16.34
CA GLY A 307 11.61 -2.24 17.04
C GLY A 307 12.86 -2.68 16.27
N THR A 308 12.79 -2.71 14.95
CA THR A 308 13.89 -3.18 14.09
C THR A 308 14.23 -2.15 13.01
N LEU A 309 15.36 -2.34 12.33
CA LEU A 309 15.87 -1.39 11.32
C LEU A 309 14.84 -1.07 10.22
N GLN A 310 14.10 -2.07 9.71
CA GLN A 310 13.07 -1.83 8.70
C GLN A 310 11.93 -0.93 9.19
N HIS A 311 11.54 -1.04 10.46
CA HIS A 311 10.49 -0.20 11.05
C HIS A 311 10.99 1.23 11.30
N ALA A 312 12.26 1.39 11.71
CA ALA A 312 12.88 2.71 11.83
C ALA A 312 12.98 3.39 10.45
N LEU A 313 13.42 2.66 9.42
CA LEU A 313 13.52 3.18 8.05
C LEU A 313 12.17 3.55 7.43
N GLU A 314 11.08 2.83 7.75
CA GLU A 314 9.73 3.23 7.34
C GLU A 314 9.41 4.68 7.75
N ARG A 315 9.80 5.07 8.96
CA ARG A 315 9.63 6.42 9.49
C ARG A 315 10.61 7.41 8.86
N ILE A 316 11.86 6.98 8.62
CA ILE A 316 12.85 7.80 7.92
C ILE A 316 12.36 8.15 6.51
N PHE A 317 11.81 7.19 5.74
CA PHE A 317 11.30 7.46 4.39
C PHE A 317 10.28 8.60 4.38
N GLY A 318 9.36 8.61 5.35
CA GLY A 318 8.38 9.68 5.51
C GLY A 318 8.98 11.04 5.87
N ALA A 319 10.11 11.05 6.58
CA ALA A 319 10.83 12.25 6.98
C ALA A 319 11.77 12.82 5.88
N LEU A 320 12.17 12.01 4.89
CA LEU A 320 13.12 12.42 3.84
C LEU A 320 12.77 13.75 3.16
N PRO A 321 11.50 14.03 2.78
CA PRO A 321 11.16 15.31 2.16
C PRO A 321 11.50 16.52 3.03
N GLY A 322 11.28 16.43 4.34
CA GLY A 322 11.62 17.50 5.28
C GLY A 322 13.12 17.65 5.57
N MET A 323 13.90 16.60 5.29
CA MET A 323 15.36 16.57 5.46
C MET A 323 16.11 17.09 4.22
N ALA A 324 15.43 17.20 3.08
CA ALA A 324 16.01 17.73 1.85
C ALA A 324 16.38 19.21 1.96
N SER A 325 17.33 19.65 1.13
CA SER A 325 17.73 21.05 1.00
C SER A 325 17.70 21.47 -0.48
N PRO A 326 16.73 22.31 -0.91
CA PRO A 326 15.63 22.87 -0.12
C PRO A 326 14.61 21.79 0.32
N PRO A 327 13.81 22.04 1.38
CA PRO A 327 12.78 21.10 1.82
C PRO A 327 11.73 20.80 0.73
N MET A 328 11.32 19.54 0.68
CA MET A 328 10.28 19.01 -0.20
C MET A 328 8.99 18.71 0.57
N THR A 329 7.90 18.54 -0.15
CA THR A 329 6.57 18.27 0.40
C THR A 329 6.18 16.80 0.27
N THR A 330 5.32 16.38 1.20
CA THR A 330 4.66 15.06 1.18
C THR A 330 3.17 15.27 0.96
N GLU A 331 2.61 14.59 -0.04
CA GLU A 331 1.18 14.65 -0.34
C GLU A 331 0.56 13.25 -0.36
N GLU A 332 -0.77 13.20 -0.40
CA GLU A 332 -1.54 11.96 -0.40
C GLU A 332 -2.18 11.69 -1.75
N THR A 333 -2.63 10.46 -1.92
CA THR A 333 -3.44 10.00 -3.05
C THR A 333 -4.44 8.95 -2.59
N ALA A 334 -5.57 8.87 -3.29
CA ALA A 334 -6.62 7.90 -3.06
C ALA A 334 -7.26 7.50 -4.39
N TRP A 335 -7.76 6.27 -4.48
CA TRP A 335 -8.51 5.79 -5.63
C TRP A 335 -10.00 5.55 -5.32
N PRO A 336 -10.93 5.93 -6.22
CA PRO A 336 -10.68 6.68 -7.46
C PRO A 336 -10.30 8.13 -7.16
N LEU A 337 -9.77 8.83 -8.16
CA LEU A 337 -9.52 10.27 -8.05
C LEU A 337 -10.79 11.01 -7.64
N ALA A 338 -10.67 11.96 -6.71
CA ALA A 338 -11.81 12.78 -6.27
C ALA A 338 -12.38 13.65 -7.41
N LYS A 339 -11.54 14.02 -8.38
CA LYS A 339 -11.92 14.70 -9.62
C LYS A 339 -11.14 14.06 -10.76
N PRO A 340 -11.79 13.68 -11.87
CA PRO A 340 -11.09 13.16 -13.02
C PRO A 340 -10.16 14.24 -13.59
N LEU A 341 -9.08 13.79 -14.26
CA LEU A 341 -8.28 14.69 -15.08
C LEU A 341 -9.19 15.17 -16.22
N SER A 342 -9.33 16.48 -16.39
CA SER A 342 -10.04 17.04 -17.54
C SER A 342 -9.22 16.74 -18.79
N ASP A 343 -9.86 16.15 -19.80
CA ASP A 343 -9.30 15.93 -21.15
C ASP A 343 -8.78 17.21 -21.81
#